data_AF-A0A934M2T0-F1
#
_entry.id   AF-A0A934M2T0-F1
#
_cell.length_a   1.000
_cell.length_b   1.000
_cell.length_c   1.000
_cell.angle_alpha   90.00
_cell.angle_beta   90.00
_cell.angle_gamma   90.00
#
_symmetry.space_group_name_H-M   'P 1'
#
loop_
_entity.id
_entity.type
_entity.pdbx_description
1 polymer ?
#
loop_
_entity_poly.entity_id
_entity_poly.type
_entity_poly.pdbx_seq_one_letter_code
_entity_poly.pdbx_strand_id
1 'polypeptide(L)' 'MSKIFKFLIYLIILIGIGVVAYVYLGPWFGVDFDAPQSEIRQPVTLDAQ' A
#
# COMPACT_ATOMS: atom_id res chain seq x y z
N MET A 1 16.05 9.24 30.65
CA MET A 1 14.90 9.40 29.73
C MET A 1 15.30 9.70 28.27
N SER A 2 16.30 10.53 27.98
CA SER A 2 16.68 10.85 26.58
C SER A 2 17.18 9.67 25.73
N LYS A 3 17.80 8.65 26.35
CA LYS A 3 18.29 7.44 25.67
C LYS A 3 17.14 6.59 25.10
N ILE A 4 16.04 6.43 25.87
CA ILE A 4 14.87 5.65 25.42
C ILE A 4 14.15 6.38 24.29
N PHE A 5 14.08 7.70 24.35
CA PHE A 5 13.44 8.52 23.33
C PHE A 5 14.20 8.45 22.00
N LYS A 6 15.54 8.51 22.02
CA LYS A 6 16.38 8.28 20.83
C LYS A 6 16.14 6.90 20.23
N PHE A 7 16.06 5.86 21.07
CA PHE A 7 15.75 4.51 20.61
C PHE A 7 14.37 4.42 19.94
N LEU A 8 13.37 5.10 20.51
CA LEU A 8 12.02 5.14 19.96
C LEU A 8 11.99 5.76 18.55
N ILE A 9 12.78 6.82 18.32
CA ILE A 9 12.93 7.42 16.99
C ILE A 9 13.54 6.43 16.00
N TYR A 10 14.61 5.74 16.37
CA TYR A 10 15.21 4.71 15.52
C TYR A 10 14.23 3.57 15.21
N LEU A 11 13.41 3.17 16.18
CA LEU A 11 12.40 2.15 15.99
C LEU A 11 11.31 2.59 15.01
N ILE A 12 10.83 3.84 15.11
CA ILE A 12 9.84 4.39 14.17
C ILE A 12 10.41 4.39 12.75
N ILE A 13 11.68 4.80 12.59
CA ILE A 13 12.36 4.79 11.29
C ILE A 13 12.47 3.35 10.76
N LEU A 14 12.84 2.39 11.62
CA LEU A 14 12.95 0.98 11.26
C LEU A 14 11.60 0.42 10.79
N ILE A 15 10.50 0.75 11.49
CA ILE A 15 9.14 0.36 11.10
C ILE A 15 8.80 0.95 9.73
N GLY A 16 9.07 2.24 9.52
CA GLY A 16 8.86 2.90 8.23
C GLY A 16 9.60 2.21 7.08
N ILE A 17 10.89 1.90 7.29
CA ILE A 17 11.70 1.16 6.32
C ILE A 17 11.12 -0.24 6.08
N GLY A 18 10.68 -0.94 7.13
CA GLY A 18 10.08 -2.27 7.02
C GLY A 18 8.82 -2.29 6.16
N VAL A 19 7.95 -1.29 6.33
CA VAL A 19 6.73 -1.15 5.49
C VAL A 19 7.11 -0.90 4.04
N VAL A 20 8.05 0.00 3.78
CA VAL A 20 8.53 0.28 2.42
C VAL A 20 9.11 -0.98 1.79
N ALA A 21 10.01 -1.66 2.49
CA ALA A 21 10.62 -2.90 2.04
C ALA A 21 9.58 -3.98 1.74
N TYR A 22 8.56 -4.13 2.59
CA TYR A 22 7.48 -5.10 2.38
C TYR A 22 6.68 -4.83 1.11
N VAL A 23 6.37 -3.58 0.78
CA VAL A 23 5.64 -3.25 -0.46
C VAL A 23 6.49 -3.57 -1.71
N TYR A 24 7.80 -3.29 -1.67
CA TYR A 24 8.68 -3.59 -2.80
C TYR A 24 9.03 -5.07 -2.94
N LEU A 25 9.15 -5.79 -1.83
CA LEU A 25 9.50 -7.22 -1.81
C LEU A 25 8.27 -8.11 -1.90
N GLY A 26 7.09 -7.64 -1.51
CA GLY A 26 5.86 -8.43 -1.44
C GLY A 26 5.50 -9.16 -2.74
N PRO A 27 5.66 -8.56 -3.93
CA PRO A 27 5.42 -9.27 -5.19
C PRO A 27 6.32 -10.50 -5.38
N TRP A 28 7.55 -10.51 -4.84
CA TRP A 28 8.43 -11.69 -4.89
C TRP A 28 7.99 -12.82 -3.96
N PHE A 29 7.15 -12.50 -2.96
CA PHE A 29 6.54 -13.47 -2.05
C PHE A 29 5.11 -13.85 -2.46
N GLY A 30 4.65 -13.41 -3.63
CA GLY A 30 3.30 -13.69 -4.14
C GLY A 30 2.20 -12.84 -3.51
N VAL A 31 2.55 -11.70 -2.92
CA VAL A 31 1.57 -10.71 -2.44
C VAL A 31 1.16 -9.81 -3.60
N ASP A 32 -0.13 -9.78 -3.90
CA ASP A 32 -0.71 -8.89 -4.91
C ASP A 32 -1.23 -7.61 -4.24
N PHE A 33 -0.76 -6.46 -4.72
CA PHE A 33 -1.16 -5.13 -4.24
C PHE A 33 -1.89 -4.33 -5.32
N ASP A 34 -2.12 -4.90 -6.50
CA ASP A 34 -2.78 -4.22 -7.59
C ASP A 34 -4.29 -4.10 -7.35
N ALA A 35 -4.87 -3.00 -7.86
CA ALA A 35 -6.32 -2.86 -7.84
C ALA A 35 -6.97 -3.89 -8.79
N PRO A 36 -8.16 -4.44 -8.45
CA PRO A 36 -8.87 -5.33 -9.35
C PRO A 36 -9.11 -4.65 -10.70
N GLN A 37 -8.51 -5.16 -11.77
CA GLN A 37 -8.65 -4.59 -13.12
C GLN A 37 -9.94 -5.03 -13.83
N SER A 38 -10.99 -5.35 -13.06
CA SER A 38 -12.28 -5.73 -13.62
C SER A 38 -12.95 -4.52 -14.26
N GLU A 39 -13.28 -4.64 -15.54
CA GLU A 39 -14.00 -3.59 -16.24
C GLU A 39 -15.45 -3.55 -15.77
N ILE A 40 -15.84 -2.48 -15.08
CA ILE A 40 -17.22 -2.26 -14.65
C ILE A 40 -17.96 -1.55 -15.78
N ARG A 41 -18.92 -2.23 -16.42
CA ARG A 41 -19.77 -1.66 -17.46
C ARG A 41 -21.21 -1.58 -16.96
N GLN A 42 -21.83 -0.42 -17.09
CA GLN A 42 -23.25 -0.22 -16.82
C GLN A 42 -23.94 0.24 -18.11
N PRO A 43 -25.01 -0.44 -18.54
CA PRO A 43 -25.77 0.01 -19.70
C PRO A 43 -26.44 1.35 -19.39
N VAL A 44 -26.33 2.29 -20.33
CA VAL A 44 -26.99 3.61 -20.26
C VAL A 44 -27.97 3.70 -21.41
N THR A 45 -29.22 4.05 -21.10
CA THR A 45 -30.23 4.39 -22.12
C THR A 45 -29.93 5.78 -22.67
N LEU A 46 -29.69 5.88 -23.97
CA LEU A 46 -29.51 7.16 -24.66
C LEU A 46 -30.86 7.56 -25.27
N ASP A 47 -31.45 8.65 -24.79
CA ASP A 47 -32.60 9.29 -25.45
C ASP A 47 -32.08 10.06 -26.68
N ALA A 48 -32.38 9.55 -27.88
CA ALA A 48 -32.13 10.27 -29.12
C ALA A 48 -33.27 11.27 -29.37
N GLN A 49 -32.93 12.54 -29.61
CA GLN A 49 -33.87 13.60 -29.97
C GLN A 49 -34.15 13.63 -31.47
#